data_AF-A0A932NDK6-F1
#
_entry.id   AF-A0A932NDK6-F1
#
_cell.length_a   1.000
_cell.length_b   1.000
_cell.length_c   1.000
_cell.angle_alpha   90.00
_cell.angle_beta   90.00
_cell.angle_gamma   90.00
#
_symmetry.space_group_name_H-M   'P 1'
#
loop_
_entity.id
_entity.type
_entity.pdbx_description
1 polymer ?
#
loop_
_entity_poly.entity_id
_entity_poly.type
_entity_poly.pdbx_seq_one_letter_code
_entity_poly.pdbx_strand_id
1 'polypeptide(L)' 'MNTKPLETVKITIEDSEKCPRYAARVVRNVRIQESPAWLKNRLTALGLRPRNAVVDVTNLVLM' A
#
# COMPACT_ATOMS: atom_id res chain seq x y z
N MET A 1 -21.26 -2.77 12.97
CA MET A 1 -20.15 -2.23 12.15
C MET A 1 -20.64 -2.16 10.71
N ASN A 2 -20.80 -0.96 10.15
CA ASN A 2 -21.51 -0.74 8.88
C ASN A 2 -20.49 -0.42 7.77
N THR A 3 -20.12 -1.39 6.93
CA THR A 3 -19.22 -1.18 5.79
C THR A 3 -20.05 -0.94 4.53
N LYS A 4 -20.41 0.33 4.27
CA LYS A 4 -20.88 0.73 2.95
C LYS A 4 -19.75 0.48 1.93
N PRO A 5 -19.98 -0.29 0.84
CA PRO A 5 -19.00 -0.40 -0.22
C PRO A 5 -18.81 0.98 -0.86
N LEU A 6 -17.56 1.42 -1.00
CA LEU A 6 -17.23 2.63 -1.75
C LEU A 6 -17.59 2.38 -3.21
N GLU A 7 -18.62 3.04 -3.74
CA GLU A 7 -19.15 2.91 -5.12
C GLU A 7 -18.13 3.15 -6.26
N THR A 8 -16.84 3.33 -5.96
CA THR A 8 -15.81 3.75 -6.93
C THR A 8 -15.01 2.59 -7.54
N VAL A 9 -14.92 1.42 -6.90
CA VAL A 9 -14.03 0.33 -7.39
C VAL A 9 -14.73 -1.01 -7.33
N LYS A 10 -14.89 -1.65 -8.49
CA LYS A 10 -15.37 -3.03 -8.61
C LYS A 10 -14.18 -3.99 -8.57
N ILE A 11 -14.26 -4.99 -7.71
CA ILE A 11 -13.24 -6.04 -7.58
C ILE A 11 -13.90 -7.36 -7.95
N THR A 12 -13.26 -8.11 -8.85
CA THR A 12 -13.68 -9.45 -9.25
C THR A 12 -12.51 -10.40 -8.98
N ILE A 13 -12.77 -11.53 -8.33
CA ILE A 13 -11.79 -12.60 -8.12
C ILE A 13 -12.15 -13.71 -9.11
N GLU A 14 -11.32 -13.92 -10.13
CA GLU A 14 -11.59 -14.89 -11.20
C GLU A 14 -11.29 -16.34 -10.78
N ASP A 15 -10.33 -16.54 -9.87
CA ASP A 15 -9.93 -17.85 -9.35
C ASP A 15 -9.80 -17.76 -7.82
N SER A 16 -10.87 -18.15 -7.11
CA SER A 16 -10.92 -18.10 -5.66
C SER A 16 -10.09 -19.19 -4.96
N GLU A 17 -9.71 -20.25 -5.68
CA GLU A 17 -8.88 -21.32 -5.12
C GLU A 17 -7.42 -20.88 -5.02
N LYS A 18 -6.89 -20.20 -6.05
CA LYS A 18 -5.52 -19.66 -6.03
C LYS A 18 -5.40 -18.37 -5.21
N CYS A 19 -6.47 -17.60 -5.12
CA CYS A 19 -6.50 -16.33 -4.39
C CYS A 19 -7.57 -16.37 -3.30
N PRO A 20 -7.33 -17.11 -2.19
CA PRO A 20 -8.32 -17.30 -1.13
C PRO A 20 -8.65 -16.01 -0.38
N ARG A 21 -7.82 -14.97 -0.49
CA ARG A 21 -8.05 -13.67 0.14
C ARG A 21 -7.51 -12.53 -0.70
N TYR A 22 -8.40 -11.58 -1.01
CA TYR A 22 -8.05 -10.30 -1.61
C TYR A 22 -8.75 -9.16 -0.87
N ALA A 23 -8.02 -8.08 -0.60
CA ALA A 23 -8.55 -6.89 0.06
C ALA A 23 -7.98 -5.64 -0.62
N ALA A 24 -8.80 -4.60 -0.74
CA ALA A 24 -8.38 -3.31 -1.26
C ALA A 24 -8.97 -2.17 -0.44
N ARG A 25 -8.29 -1.03 -0.47
CA ARG A 25 -8.74 0.20 0.17
C ARG A 25 -8.40 1.40 -0.71
N VAL A 26 -9.34 2.33 -0.84
CA VAL A 26 -9.13 3.58 -1.58
C VAL A 26 -8.73 4.68 -0.60
N VAL A 27 -7.59 5.32 -0.87
CA VAL A 27 -7.11 6.50 -0.13
C VAL A 27 -7.07 7.67 -1.10
N ARG A 28 -7.74 8.77 -0.76
CA ARG A 28 -7.82 9.99 -1.58
C ARG A 28 -7.00 11.12 -0.95
N ASN A 29 -6.69 12.13 -1.75
CA ASN A 29 -5.96 13.33 -1.33
C ASN A 29 -4.54 13.06 -0.80
N VAL A 30 -3.86 12.06 -1.38
CA VAL A 30 -2.47 11.76 -1.05
C VAL A 30 -1.56 12.72 -1.79
N ARG A 31 -0.64 13.36 -1.07
CA ARG A 31 0.43 14.16 -1.64
C ARG A 31 1.67 13.29 -1.84
N ILE A 32 2.15 13.21 -3.07
CA ILE A 32 3.40 12.51 -3.36
C ILE A 32 4.54 13.45 -2.95
N GLN A 33 5.32 13.01 -1.98
CA GLN A 33 6.48 13.73 -1.49
C GLN A 33 7.59 12.74 -1.17
N GLU A 34 8.78 13.27 -0.92
CA GLU A 34 9.87 12.46 -0.43
C GLU A 34 9.56 11.85 0.95
N SER A 35 10.09 10.66 1.18
CA SER A 35 9.97 9.97 2.46
C SER A 35 10.70 10.71 3.58
N PRO A 36 10.18 10.69 4.82
CA PRO A 36 10.88 11.21 5.98
C PRO A 36 12.26 10.56 6.14
N ALA A 37 13.21 11.30 6.73
CA ALA A 37 14.59 10.83 6.89
C ALA A 37 14.69 9.47 7.60
N TRP A 38 13.89 9.26 8.66
CA TRP A 38 13.85 7.99 9.39
C TRP A 38 13.43 6.80 8.50
N LEU A 39 12.49 7.03 7.58
CA LEU A 39 11.98 5.99 6.67
C LEU A 39 13.02 5.67 5.60
N LYS A 40 13.65 6.71 5.02
CA LYS A 40 14.75 6.55 4.06
C LYS A 40 15.92 5.79 4.69
N ASN A 41 16.31 6.14 5.91
CA ASN A 41 17.40 5.49 6.62
C ASN A 41 17.10 4.02 6.91
N ARG A 42 15.88 3.73 7.38
CA ARG A 42 15.46 2.34 7.66
C ARG A 42 15.44 1.48 6.40
N LEU A 43 14.93 2.01 5.29
CA LEU A 43 14.92 1.29 4.01
C LEU A 43 16.34 1.08 3.48
N THR A 44 17.18 2.10 3.56
CA THR A 44 18.57 2.04 3.07
C THR A 44 19.41 1.05 3.89
N ALA A 45 19.20 0.98 5.20
CA ALA A 45 19.83 -0.01 6.07
C ALA A 45 19.46 -1.47 5.71
N LEU A 46 18.32 -1.65 5.06
CA LEU A 46 17.82 -2.95 4.58
C LEU A 46 18.17 -3.19 3.10
N GLY A 47 19.03 -2.36 2.50
CA GLY A 47 19.45 -2.46 1.10
C GLY A 47 18.42 -2.00 0.08
N LEU A 48 17.31 -1.39 0.53
CA LEU A 48 16.27 -0.88 -0.35
C LEU A 48 16.52 0.59 -0.69
N ARG A 49 16.35 0.94 -1.98
CA ARG A 49 16.43 2.33 -2.45
C ARG A 49 15.08 3.04 -2.23
N PRO A 50 15.02 4.09 -1.38
CA PRO A 50 13.81 4.89 -1.21
C PRO A 50 13.39 5.57 -2.52
N ARG A 51 12.09 5.63 -2.82
CA ARG A 51 11.56 6.26 -4.03
C ARG A 51 10.63 7.44 -3.74
N ASN A 52 9.55 7.22 -2.98
CA ASN A 52 8.61 8.25 -2.55
C ASN A 52 7.82 7.74 -1.34
N ALA A 53 7.19 8.65 -0.59
CA ALA A 53 6.49 8.31 0.65
C ALA A 53 5.44 7.19 0.51
N VAL A 54 4.78 7.07 -0.64
CA VAL A 54 3.74 6.05 -0.87
C VAL A 54 4.36 4.68 -1.10
N VAL A 55 5.34 4.58 -2.00
CA VAL A 55 6.07 3.34 -2.28
C VAL A 55 6.84 2.87 -1.05
N ASP A 56 7.47 3.80 -0.35
CA ASP A 56 8.32 3.51 0.79
C ASP A 56 7.52 3.01 2.00
N VAL A 57 6.29 3.49 2.20
CA VAL A 57 5.38 2.95 3.22
C VAL A 57 4.96 1.51 2.89
N THR A 58 4.68 1.20 1.62
CA THR A 58 4.36 -0.18 1.24
C THR A 58 5.54 -1.13 1.46
N ASN A 59 6.76 -0.68 1.17
CA ASN A 59 7.97 -1.44 1.46
C ASN A 59 8.21 -1.58 2.96
N LEU A 60 7.93 -0.55 3.75
CA LEU A 60 8.06 -0.61 5.21
C LEU A 60 7.15 -1.68 5.83
N VAL A 61 5.89 -1.77 5.39
CA VAL A 61 4.89 -2.71 5.95
C VAL A 61 5.13 -4.15 5.48
N LEU A 62 5.75 -4.32 4.31
CA LEU A 62 6.11 -5.64 3.80
C LEU A 62 7.21 -6.32 4.63
N MET A 63 8.11 -5.52 5.22
CA MET A 63 9.24 -5.97 6.04
C MET A 63 8.83 -6.22 7.50
#